data_AF-A0A6N3B0H4-F1
#
_entry.id   AF-A0A6N3B0H4-F1
#
_cell.length_a   1.000
_cell.length_b   1.000
_cell.length_c   1.000
_cell.angle_alpha   90.00
_cell.angle_beta   90.00
_cell.angle_gamma   90.00
#
_symmetry.space_group_name_H-M   'P 1'
#
loop_
_entity.id
_entity.type
_entity.pdbx_description
1 polymer ?
#
loop_
_entity_poly.entity_id
_entity_poly.type
_entity_poly.pdbx_seq_one_letter_code
_entity_poly.pdbx_strand_id
1 'polypeptide(L)'
;MSKKCTNCGTELKEKAKFCPVCGTAVPEEINEVVKPKLARKKIAMAVVAGAVLVGGGFAVYGKIGAKSSQQKEPVKVENSTKKDETAKTEQKEQEEPQKEETGSYRYQWMVQPEIEADQIYYGVNSGDSYNENHRQMINEYAIIEKDGLKGFIDSYGALRTKIEYQRIIAHGNVDAYSMKDQQGNKYALATSEDDVIMAYEDDSDEEAKVDENDFVEETDGLTDNIYWNGYYYYDGEVRNAHISDYADSRTSSFMPVQQSTEMLWSLSEWEKLDGKYALANNGELITDFIYDECGSCGNDELIAVCKDGKWGYINSTGKEVIPLQFDATWNRYSSDEINVENLDAEDGTEEFCYASSQGYIPLRQGDQWELCDTKGNIIIPFGEFDEILPVNMSKKCWVKKDGKWGVIKITDSVVTTNINEEWKQMYIDWVNEKIAEDPQMTFELLYVNEDKIPEIAAIGENMAVGTTLGTFSDDEVSEIKIDRNAAVYIQRGNILDNNGGSMDEYHDKIYAIYNGGWMPLVEGNYGIDPEVMTQYDENGDPIYKYEWKVEGYVEEEVSKEEYEQKRNELIDLNQAKSLSESGVSAEEIIQQIQNFK
;
A
#
# COMPACT_ATOMS: atom_id res chain seq x y z
N MET A 1 38.85 -8.27 28.04
CA MET A 1 38.47 -9.67 27.74
C MET A 1 38.34 -9.79 26.24
N SER A 2 38.83 -10.86 25.58
CA SER A 2 38.66 -10.99 24.12
C SER A 2 37.16 -11.10 23.78
N LYS A 3 36.64 -10.18 22.97
CA LYS A 3 35.28 -10.30 22.43
C LYS A 3 35.26 -11.51 21.50
N LYS A 4 34.20 -12.32 21.55
CA LYS A 4 33.98 -13.43 20.59
C LYS A 4 32.73 -13.14 19.77
N CYS A 5 32.74 -13.55 18.52
CA CYS A 5 31.57 -13.47 17.65
C CYS A 5 30.44 -14.33 18.24
N THR A 6 29.25 -13.74 18.37
CA THR A 6 28.06 -14.40 18.90
C THR A 6 27.51 -15.49 17.99
N ASN A 7 27.79 -15.42 16.68
CA ASN A 7 27.33 -16.38 15.69
C ASN A 7 28.31 -17.56 15.52
N CYS A 8 29.59 -17.31 15.22
CA CYS A 8 30.56 -18.37 14.91
C CYS A 8 31.65 -18.62 15.98
N GLY A 9 31.66 -17.86 17.08
CA GLY A 9 32.59 -18.06 18.21
C GLY A 9 34.04 -17.59 17.97
N THR A 10 34.36 -17.05 16.80
CA THR A 10 35.70 -16.52 16.45
C THR A 10 36.10 -15.37 17.37
N GLU A 11 37.35 -15.33 17.83
CA GLU A 11 37.88 -14.19 18.61
C GLU A 11 38.00 -12.92 17.76
N LEU A 12 37.48 -11.82 18.28
CA LEU A 12 37.37 -10.53 17.61
C LEU A 12 38.38 -9.54 18.19
N LYS A 13 38.94 -8.69 17.32
CA LYS A 13 39.75 -7.54 17.73
C LYS A 13 38.88 -6.51 18.44
N GLU A 14 39.47 -5.73 19.35
CA GLU A 14 38.76 -4.85 20.30
C GLU A 14 37.85 -3.79 19.64
N LYS A 15 38.10 -3.44 18.37
CA LYS A 15 37.30 -2.50 17.55
C LYS A 15 36.71 -3.13 16.27
N ALA A 16 36.57 -4.46 16.23
CA ALA A 16 35.99 -5.11 15.06
C ALA A 16 34.48 -4.81 14.99
N LYS A 17 34.05 -4.11 13.94
CA LYS A 17 32.63 -3.86 13.65
C LYS A 17 31.90 -5.07 13.06
N PHE A 18 32.66 -5.99 12.45
CA PHE A 18 32.15 -7.22 11.84
C PHE A 18 33.06 -8.40 12.12
N CYS A 19 32.49 -9.60 12.17
CA CYS A 19 33.26 -10.83 12.25
C CYS A 19 33.97 -11.10 10.91
N PRO A 20 35.30 -11.26 10.88
CA PRO A 20 36.05 -11.46 9.63
C PRO A 20 35.79 -12.83 8.98
N VAL A 21 35.08 -13.74 9.66
CA VAL A 21 34.81 -15.10 9.18
C VAL A 21 33.39 -15.23 8.64
N CYS A 22 32.39 -14.70 9.33
CA CYS A 22 30.98 -14.88 8.96
C CYS A 22 30.20 -13.59 8.72
N GLY A 23 30.86 -12.42 8.80
CA GLY A 23 30.24 -11.12 8.49
C GLY A 23 29.28 -10.58 9.55
N THR A 24 29.01 -11.30 10.63
CA THR A 24 28.07 -10.84 11.68
C THR A 24 28.55 -9.54 12.34
N ALA A 25 27.67 -8.54 12.40
CA ALA A 25 27.92 -7.24 13.01
C ALA A 25 28.13 -7.33 14.53
N VAL A 26 28.97 -6.47 15.07
CA VAL A 26 29.30 -6.40 16.49
C VAL A 26 28.77 -5.06 17.02
N PRO A 27 27.78 -5.06 17.93
CA PRO A 27 27.19 -3.81 18.44
C PRO A 27 28.23 -2.90 19.12
N GLU A 28 28.24 -1.61 18.78
CA GLU A 28 29.01 -0.56 19.46
C GLU A 28 28.16 0.06 20.59
N GLU A 29 28.75 0.24 21.78
CA GLU A 29 28.12 1.04 22.86
C GLU A 29 28.28 2.52 22.52
N ILE A 30 27.15 3.24 22.41
CA ILE A 30 27.07 4.65 21.99
C ILE A 30 27.37 5.56 23.19
N ASN A 31 28.28 6.52 23.02
CA ASN A 31 28.43 7.67 23.94
C ASN A 31 28.03 8.97 23.20
N GLU A 32 27.33 9.82 23.96
CA GLU A 32 26.58 11.06 23.63
C GLU A 32 27.01 11.90 22.40
N VAL A 33 26.00 12.39 21.66
CA VAL A 33 26.10 13.29 20.51
C VAL A 33 25.99 14.77 20.91
N VAL A 34 26.87 15.61 20.35
CA VAL A 34 26.88 17.08 20.50
C VAL A 34 25.98 17.74 19.43
N LYS A 35 25.08 18.63 19.87
CA LYS A 35 24.12 19.38 19.03
C LYS A 35 24.74 20.56 18.26
N PRO A 36 24.38 20.83 16.98
CA PRO A 36 24.56 22.14 16.36
C PRO A 36 23.31 23.03 16.51
N LYS A 37 23.50 24.36 16.41
CA LYS A 37 22.44 25.39 16.44
C LYS A 37 22.11 25.84 15.01
N LEU A 38 20.84 25.76 14.58
CA LEU A 38 20.38 26.38 13.33
C LEU A 38 19.65 27.71 13.56
N ALA A 39 19.75 28.59 12.56
CA ALA A 39 19.22 29.95 12.56
C ALA A 39 17.87 30.02 11.81
N ARG A 40 16.87 30.65 12.45
CA ARG A 40 15.48 30.81 12.00
C ARG A 40 15.33 31.74 10.78
N LYS A 41 14.51 31.35 9.79
CA LYS A 41 13.79 32.29 8.89
C LYS A 41 12.35 31.82 8.69
N LYS A 42 11.40 32.74 8.86
CA LYS A 42 9.95 32.54 8.69
C LYS A 42 9.59 32.54 7.19
N ILE A 43 8.80 31.57 6.74
CA ILE A 43 8.16 31.57 5.41
C ILE A 43 6.65 31.55 5.65
N ALA A 44 5.93 32.45 4.98
CA ALA A 44 4.46 32.53 5.01
C ALA A 44 3.90 31.78 3.78
N MET A 45 3.03 30.80 3.99
CA MET A 45 2.28 30.13 2.91
C MET A 45 1.07 30.97 2.48
N ALA A 46 0.89 31.11 1.17
CA ALA A 46 -0.32 31.66 0.56
C ALA A 46 -1.16 30.49 0.01
N VAL A 47 -2.38 30.33 0.53
CA VAL A 47 -3.38 29.38 0.03
C VAL A 47 -4.00 29.92 -1.26
N VAL A 48 -3.90 29.18 -2.37
CA VAL A 48 -4.60 29.49 -3.62
C VAL A 48 -5.82 28.59 -3.76
N ALA A 49 -7.02 29.15 -3.59
CA ALA A 49 -8.29 28.48 -3.82
C ALA A 49 -8.60 28.42 -5.33
N GLY A 50 -8.74 27.21 -5.89
CA GLY A 50 -9.18 26.98 -7.27
C GLY A 50 -10.69 26.80 -7.38
N ALA A 51 -11.37 27.71 -8.08
CA ALA A 51 -12.80 27.65 -8.36
C ALA A 51 -13.10 26.81 -9.63
N VAL A 52 -14.04 25.87 -9.52
CA VAL A 52 -14.58 25.10 -10.65
C VAL A 52 -15.67 25.90 -11.36
N LEU A 53 -15.51 26.17 -12.66
CA LEU A 53 -16.55 26.73 -13.53
C LEU A 53 -17.18 25.64 -14.40
N VAL A 54 -18.48 25.43 -14.18
CA VAL A 54 -19.38 24.62 -15.01
C VAL A 54 -19.67 25.34 -16.33
N GLY A 55 -19.53 24.65 -17.46
CA GLY A 55 -19.95 25.14 -18.78
C GLY A 55 -20.08 24.01 -19.79
N GLY A 56 -21.31 23.54 -20.02
CA GLY A 56 -21.63 22.40 -20.89
C GLY A 56 -21.60 22.69 -22.40
N GLY A 57 -21.67 21.60 -23.17
CA GLY A 57 -21.88 21.62 -24.62
C GLY A 57 -22.59 20.34 -25.10
N PHE A 58 -23.90 20.44 -25.30
CA PHE A 58 -24.78 19.45 -25.95
C PHE A 58 -24.62 19.45 -27.49
N ALA A 59 -24.68 18.27 -28.11
CA ALA A 59 -25.30 18.00 -29.44
C ALA A 59 -25.26 16.48 -29.72
N VAL A 60 -26.27 15.66 -29.40
CA VAL A 60 -27.56 15.36 -30.09
C VAL A 60 -27.45 14.79 -31.52
N TYR A 61 -27.89 13.52 -31.64
CA TYR A 61 -28.73 12.84 -32.66
C TYR A 61 -28.11 11.48 -33.03
N GLY A 62 -28.74 10.31 -32.87
CA GLY A 62 -30.08 9.96 -32.45
C GLY A 62 -30.61 8.77 -33.26
N LYS A 63 -31.22 7.79 -32.55
CA LYS A 63 -32.41 6.99 -32.97
C LYS A 63 -32.20 5.92 -34.07
N ILE A 64 -32.75 4.70 -34.03
CA ILE A 64 -33.92 4.02 -33.41
C ILE A 64 -33.58 2.49 -33.45
N GLY A 65 -33.73 1.70 -32.38
CA GLY A 65 -34.93 0.90 -32.03
C GLY A 65 -35.06 -0.42 -32.82
N ALA A 66 -35.66 -1.52 -32.35
CA ALA A 66 -36.18 -1.98 -31.07
C ALA A 66 -36.61 -3.46 -31.27
N LYS A 67 -36.41 -4.30 -30.23
CA LYS A 67 -37.13 -5.56 -29.90
C LYS A 67 -36.98 -6.74 -30.90
N SER A 68 -37.05 -8.03 -30.53
CA SER A 68 -37.68 -8.74 -29.41
C SER A 68 -37.08 -10.15 -29.20
N SER A 69 -37.09 -10.59 -27.94
CA SER A 69 -37.20 -11.95 -27.38
C SER A 69 -37.54 -13.15 -28.29
N GLN A 70 -36.94 -14.31 -28.03
CA GLN A 70 -37.63 -15.47 -27.41
C GLN A 70 -36.70 -16.68 -27.15
N GLN A 71 -36.92 -17.30 -26.00
CA GLN A 71 -36.35 -18.55 -25.49
C GLN A 71 -36.58 -19.77 -26.41
N LYS A 72 -35.69 -20.77 -26.32
CA LYS A 72 -36.03 -22.20 -26.26
C LYS A 72 -34.81 -23.05 -25.89
N GLU A 73 -34.85 -23.67 -24.73
CA GLU A 73 -34.19 -24.95 -24.40
C GLU A 73 -35.18 -26.11 -24.67
N PRO A 74 -34.86 -27.41 -24.44
CA PRO A 74 -33.63 -28.17 -24.72
C PRO A 74 -33.99 -29.56 -25.32
N VAL A 75 -33.03 -30.36 -25.82
CA VAL A 75 -33.22 -31.84 -25.92
C VAL A 75 -31.91 -32.60 -25.70
N LYS A 76 -31.93 -33.46 -24.65
CA LYS A 76 -31.01 -34.57 -24.36
C LYS A 76 -31.14 -35.70 -25.37
N VAL A 77 -30.05 -36.39 -25.71
CA VAL A 77 -30.09 -37.86 -25.90
C VAL A 77 -28.81 -38.48 -25.34
N GLU A 78 -29.01 -39.54 -24.55
CA GLU A 78 -28.03 -40.33 -23.84
C GLU A 78 -27.41 -41.47 -24.70
N ASN A 79 -26.29 -41.97 -24.17
CA ASN A 79 -25.95 -43.38 -23.93
C ASN A 79 -25.08 -44.20 -24.92
N SER A 80 -24.05 -44.77 -24.28
CA SER A 80 -23.48 -46.12 -24.43
C SER A 80 -22.56 -46.36 -25.65
N THR A 81 -21.48 -47.15 -25.60
CA THR A 81 -21.21 -48.36 -24.81
C THR A 81 -19.70 -48.68 -24.76
N LYS A 82 -19.35 -49.61 -23.87
CA LYS A 82 -18.04 -50.12 -23.42
C LYS A 82 -17.15 -50.84 -24.44
N LYS A 83 -15.84 -50.77 -24.12
CA LYS A 83 -14.73 -51.77 -24.11
C LYS A 83 -14.64 -52.87 -25.17
N ASP A 84 -13.41 -53.03 -25.69
CA ASP A 84 -12.70 -54.33 -25.63
C ASP A 84 -11.16 -54.15 -25.57
N GLU A 85 -10.53 -55.04 -24.81
CA GLU A 85 -9.09 -55.16 -24.53
C GLU A 85 -8.40 -56.04 -25.58
N THR A 86 -7.10 -55.82 -25.82
CA THR A 86 -6.12 -56.94 -25.86
C THR A 86 -4.69 -56.42 -25.77
N ALA A 87 -3.93 -57.06 -24.87
CA ALA A 87 -2.55 -56.75 -24.51
C ALA A 87 -1.51 -57.41 -25.43
N LYS A 88 -0.30 -56.82 -25.48
CA LYS A 88 0.99 -57.52 -25.58
C LYS A 88 2.13 -56.63 -25.04
N THR A 89 3.18 -57.31 -24.60
CA THR A 89 4.04 -57.05 -23.43
C THR A 89 5.43 -56.49 -23.78
N GLU A 90 6.15 -55.98 -22.75
CA GLU A 90 7.61 -55.72 -22.61
C GLU A 90 8.06 -54.27 -22.90
N GLN A 91 8.91 -53.58 -22.12
CA GLN A 91 9.77 -53.88 -20.96
C GLN A 91 10.07 -52.57 -20.18
N LYS A 92 10.57 -52.72 -18.94
CA LYS A 92 10.87 -51.68 -17.93
C LYS A 92 11.83 -50.57 -18.39
N GLU A 93 11.50 -49.34 -18.03
CA GLU A 93 12.41 -48.37 -17.41
C GLU A 93 11.62 -47.61 -16.33
N GLN A 94 12.10 -47.67 -15.09
CA GLN A 94 11.56 -46.91 -13.97
C GLN A 94 12.21 -45.53 -14.00
N GLU A 95 11.49 -44.56 -14.53
CA GLU A 95 11.59 -43.19 -14.04
C GLU A 95 10.30 -42.98 -13.24
N GLU A 96 10.43 -42.80 -11.92
CA GLU A 96 9.33 -42.23 -11.14
C GLU A 96 9.16 -40.79 -11.65
N PRO A 97 8.03 -40.43 -12.30
CA PRO A 97 7.71 -39.03 -12.40
C PRO A 97 7.40 -38.61 -10.97
N GLN A 98 8.17 -37.65 -10.44
CA GLN A 98 7.67 -36.81 -9.37
C GLN A 98 6.32 -36.29 -9.88
N LYS A 99 5.23 -36.85 -9.37
CA LYS A 99 3.93 -36.21 -9.46
C LYS A 99 4.10 -34.94 -8.63
N GLU A 100 4.41 -33.83 -9.29
CA GLU A 100 4.02 -32.54 -8.78
C GLU A 100 2.54 -32.68 -8.44
N GLU A 101 2.23 -32.57 -7.15
CA GLU A 101 0.85 -32.36 -6.73
C GLU A 101 0.44 -31.06 -7.42
N THR A 102 -0.31 -31.17 -8.52
CA THR A 102 -0.92 -30.01 -9.16
C THR A 102 -1.94 -29.48 -8.17
N GLY A 103 -1.52 -28.54 -7.33
CA GLY A 103 -2.40 -27.88 -6.37
C GLY A 103 -3.52 -27.17 -7.12
N SER A 104 -4.61 -26.91 -6.42
CA SER A 104 -5.76 -26.17 -6.96
C SER A 104 -5.89 -24.90 -6.12
N TYR A 105 -5.34 -23.80 -6.60
CA TYR A 105 -5.29 -22.53 -5.86
C TYR A 105 -6.22 -21.49 -6.48
N ARG A 106 -6.64 -20.52 -5.65
CA ARG A 106 -7.38 -19.30 -6.05
C ARG A 106 -6.54 -18.04 -5.79
N TYR A 107 -5.24 -18.21 -5.63
CA TYR A 107 -4.33 -17.13 -5.29
C TYR A 107 -2.93 -17.46 -5.83
N GLN A 108 -2.13 -16.41 -6.01
CA GLN A 108 -0.69 -16.50 -6.26
C GLN A 108 0.05 -15.61 -5.27
N TRP A 109 1.24 -16.05 -4.87
CA TRP A 109 2.15 -15.28 -4.04
C TRP A 109 2.75 -14.12 -4.85
N MET A 110 2.56 -12.91 -4.33
CA MET A 110 3.30 -11.72 -4.75
C MET A 110 4.56 -11.58 -3.90
N VAL A 111 4.39 -11.74 -2.59
CA VAL A 111 5.46 -11.71 -1.59
C VAL A 111 5.33 -12.96 -0.74
N GLN A 112 6.38 -13.78 -0.69
CA GLN A 112 6.39 -14.99 0.14
C GLN A 112 6.27 -14.63 1.63
N PRO A 113 5.81 -15.55 2.50
CA PRO A 113 5.62 -15.30 3.93
C PRO A 113 6.99 -15.25 4.64
N GLU A 114 7.69 -14.14 4.47
CA GLU A 114 9.09 -13.94 4.89
C GLU A 114 9.24 -12.71 5.78
N ILE A 115 8.28 -11.79 5.76
CA ILE A 115 8.30 -10.54 6.51
C ILE A 115 8.02 -10.80 7.99
N GLU A 116 8.95 -10.41 8.85
CA GLU A 116 8.84 -10.54 10.30
C GLU A 116 8.30 -9.24 10.91
N ALA A 117 7.05 -9.28 11.35
CA ALA A 117 6.34 -8.20 12.01
C ALA A 117 5.42 -8.78 13.09
N ASP A 118 5.20 -8.00 14.16
CA ASP A 118 4.21 -8.34 15.18
C ASP A 118 2.81 -8.28 14.55
N GLN A 119 2.55 -7.21 13.79
CA GLN A 119 1.31 -7.02 13.05
C GLN A 119 1.52 -6.27 11.73
N ILE A 120 0.68 -6.55 10.75
CA ILE A 120 0.42 -5.70 9.58
C ILE A 120 -1.08 -5.43 9.54
N TYR A 121 -1.45 -4.17 9.33
CA TYR A 121 -2.86 -3.78 9.32
C TYR A 121 -3.10 -2.55 8.47
N TYR A 122 -4.34 -2.38 8.03
CA TYR A 122 -4.78 -1.17 7.37
C TYR A 122 -5.19 -0.12 8.39
N GLY A 123 -4.96 1.17 8.06
CA GLY A 123 -5.63 2.27 8.75
C GLY A 123 -7.14 2.21 8.56
N VAL A 124 -7.85 3.15 9.16
CA VAL A 124 -9.29 3.28 9.00
C VAL A 124 -9.63 4.40 8.04
N ASN A 125 -10.64 4.15 7.22
CA ASN A 125 -11.28 5.15 6.41
C ASN A 125 -12.24 5.96 7.29
N SER A 126 -12.08 7.28 7.34
CA SER A 126 -12.92 8.20 8.10
C SER A 126 -13.98 8.76 7.15
N GLY A 127 -15.12 8.09 7.06
CA GLY A 127 -16.19 8.42 6.13
C GLY A 127 -17.26 9.39 6.68
N ASP A 128 -18.36 9.48 5.92
CA ASP A 128 -19.48 10.39 6.18
C ASP A 128 -20.48 9.91 7.28
N SER A 129 -20.18 8.86 8.05
CA SER A 129 -21.06 8.40 9.14
C SER A 129 -20.31 7.57 10.17
N TYR A 130 -20.85 7.46 11.39
CA TYR A 130 -20.26 6.68 12.49
C TYR A 130 -19.89 5.25 12.08
N ASN A 131 -20.80 4.54 11.42
CA ASN A 131 -20.54 3.16 11.01
C ASN A 131 -19.51 3.06 9.88
N GLU A 132 -19.43 4.06 8.99
CA GLU A 132 -18.40 4.12 7.95
C GLU A 132 -17.00 4.44 8.50
N ASN A 133 -16.90 5.09 9.66
CA ASN A 133 -15.63 5.28 10.39
C ASN A 133 -15.02 3.99 10.94
N HIS A 134 -15.66 2.83 10.79
CA HIS A 134 -15.07 1.54 11.16
C HIS A 134 -14.65 0.73 9.92
N ARG A 135 -14.61 1.39 8.76
CA ARG A 135 -14.21 0.77 7.50
C ARG A 135 -12.70 0.76 7.39
N GLN A 136 -12.13 -0.38 7.00
CA GLN A 136 -10.70 -0.43 6.64
C GLN A 136 -10.40 0.54 5.48
N MET A 137 -9.28 1.25 5.57
CA MET A 137 -8.71 1.99 4.45
C MET A 137 -8.05 1.00 3.50
N ILE A 138 -8.45 1.01 2.23
CA ILE A 138 -7.98 0.04 1.25
C ILE A 138 -7.16 0.78 0.19
N ASN A 139 -5.85 0.79 0.38
CA ASN A 139 -4.90 1.24 -0.63
C ASN A 139 -3.75 0.24 -0.77
N GLU A 140 -2.71 0.62 -1.51
CA GLU A 140 -1.54 -0.25 -1.72
C GLU A 140 -0.58 -0.27 -0.51
N TYR A 141 -0.84 0.54 0.52
CA TYR A 141 0.00 0.62 1.72
C TYR A 141 -0.68 -0.01 2.93
N ALA A 142 0.15 -0.53 3.84
CA ALA A 142 -0.25 -0.98 5.15
C ALA A 142 0.69 -0.43 6.22
N ILE A 143 0.21 -0.42 7.45
CA ILE A 143 1.02 -0.13 8.62
C ILE A 143 1.65 -1.45 9.05
N ILE A 144 2.98 -1.44 9.17
CA ILE A 144 3.75 -2.55 9.74
C ILE A 144 4.17 -2.19 11.15
N GLU A 145 3.95 -3.09 12.10
CA GLU A 145 4.36 -2.95 13.49
C GLU A 145 5.39 -4.02 13.88
N LYS A 146 6.45 -3.58 14.53
CA LYS A 146 7.50 -4.43 15.07
C LYS A 146 8.14 -3.80 16.30
N ASP A 147 8.25 -4.58 17.38
CA ASP A 147 8.84 -4.17 18.66
C ASP A 147 8.18 -2.90 19.24
N GLY A 148 6.86 -2.74 19.01
CA GLY A 148 6.07 -1.59 19.45
C GLY A 148 6.28 -0.31 18.62
N LEU A 149 7.03 -0.39 17.52
CA LEU A 149 7.23 0.71 16.57
C LEU A 149 6.55 0.40 15.24
N LYS A 150 6.17 1.44 14.54
CA LYS A 150 5.37 1.40 13.33
C LYS A 150 6.15 1.97 12.14
N GLY A 151 5.80 1.52 10.95
CA GLY A 151 6.29 2.01 9.66
C GLY A 151 5.25 1.78 8.56
N PHE A 152 5.60 2.17 7.34
CA PHE A 152 4.80 1.93 6.14
C PHE A 152 5.43 0.87 5.25
N ILE A 153 4.59 -0.03 4.76
CA ILE A 153 4.98 -1.08 3.83
C ILE A 153 3.97 -1.14 2.68
N ASP A 154 4.46 -1.31 1.46
CA ASP A 154 3.61 -1.45 0.29
C ASP A 154 3.21 -2.92 0.02
N SER A 155 2.27 -3.13 -0.90
CA SER A 155 1.74 -4.45 -1.28
C SER A 155 2.75 -5.34 -2.04
N TYR A 156 3.97 -4.85 -2.28
CA TYR A 156 5.10 -5.59 -2.82
C TYR A 156 6.15 -5.92 -1.75
N GLY A 157 5.88 -5.55 -0.49
CA GLY A 157 6.74 -5.85 0.65
C GLY A 157 7.87 -4.84 0.84
N ALA A 158 7.91 -3.74 0.09
CA ALA A 158 8.91 -2.71 0.25
C ALA A 158 8.52 -1.74 1.37
N LEU A 159 9.46 -1.49 2.28
CA LEU A 159 9.29 -0.48 3.32
C LEU A 159 9.38 0.92 2.71
N ARG A 160 8.30 1.69 2.82
CA ARG A 160 8.26 3.10 2.43
C ARG A 160 8.89 3.99 3.48
N THR A 161 8.82 3.58 4.74
CA THR A 161 9.46 4.27 5.87
C THR A 161 10.20 3.30 6.77
N LYS A 162 11.14 3.82 7.58
CA LYS A 162 11.74 3.04 8.66
C LYS A 162 10.67 2.69 9.70
N ILE A 163 10.86 1.57 10.39
CA ILE A 163 10.01 1.17 11.52
C ILE A 163 10.52 1.90 12.78
N GLU A 164 10.21 3.18 12.91
CA GLU A 164 10.70 4.04 14.00
C GLU A 164 9.62 4.95 14.61
N TYR A 165 8.39 4.88 14.09
CA TYR A 165 7.31 5.73 14.56
C TYR A 165 6.60 5.10 15.74
N GLN A 166 6.29 5.90 16.77
CA GLN A 166 5.45 5.45 17.87
C GLN A 166 3.99 5.34 17.42
N ARG A 167 3.58 6.21 16.48
CA ARG A 167 2.20 6.30 16.00
C ARG A 167 2.14 6.66 14.54
N ILE A 168 1.17 6.05 13.87
CA ILE A 168 0.80 6.33 12.48
C ILE A 168 -0.73 6.39 12.43
N ILE A 169 -1.27 7.52 11.97
CA ILE A 169 -2.72 7.75 11.81
C ILE A 169 -3.03 7.95 10.33
N ALA A 170 -4.03 7.26 9.82
CA ALA A 170 -4.57 7.46 8.48
C ALA A 170 -5.64 8.56 8.49
N HIS A 171 -5.64 9.43 7.49
CA HIS A 171 -6.62 10.50 7.32
C HIS A 171 -7.67 10.08 6.30
N GLY A 172 -8.66 9.30 6.71
CA GLY A 172 -9.47 8.50 5.77
C GLY A 172 -10.50 9.20 4.89
N ASN A 173 -10.13 10.28 4.22
CA ASN A 173 -10.72 10.81 2.98
C ASN A 173 -9.65 11.35 2.01
N VAL A 174 -8.41 11.40 2.46
CA VAL A 174 -7.22 11.74 1.69
C VAL A 174 -6.28 10.57 1.87
N ASP A 175 -5.68 10.12 0.79
CA ASP A 175 -4.68 9.05 0.79
C ASP A 175 -3.43 9.59 1.50
N ALA A 176 -3.50 9.73 2.83
CA ALA A 176 -2.58 10.51 3.62
C ALA A 176 -2.50 10.02 5.07
N TYR A 177 -1.35 10.25 5.68
CA TYR A 177 -1.02 9.74 7.00
C TYR A 177 -0.22 10.76 7.81
N SER A 178 -0.44 10.78 9.13
CA SER A 178 0.42 11.48 10.08
C SER A 178 1.19 10.49 10.93
N MET A 179 2.47 10.78 11.15
CA MET A 179 3.37 9.92 11.92
C MET A 179 4.07 10.73 13.01
N LYS A 180 4.37 10.10 14.14
CA LYS A 180 5.13 10.68 15.24
C LYS A 180 6.28 9.76 15.62
N ASP A 181 7.50 10.27 15.58
CA ASP A 181 8.69 9.51 15.96
C ASP A 181 8.88 9.47 17.49
N GLN A 182 9.93 8.77 17.93
CA GLN A 182 10.27 8.66 19.35
C GLN A 182 10.76 9.96 20.02
N GLN A 183 11.18 10.94 19.22
CA GLN A 183 11.61 12.26 19.69
C GLN A 183 10.43 13.25 19.76
N GLY A 184 9.26 12.85 19.26
CA GLY A 184 8.06 13.69 19.19
C GLY A 184 7.98 14.52 17.91
N ASN A 185 8.89 14.32 16.95
CA ASN A 185 8.80 14.99 15.65
C ASN A 185 7.62 14.40 14.86
N LYS A 186 6.94 15.26 14.11
CA LYS A 186 5.75 14.92 13.34
C LYS A 186 6.07 14.91 11.86
N TYR A 187 5.48 13.95 11.15
CA TYR A 187 5.64 13.76 9.72
C TYR A 187 4.27 13.54 9.09
N ALA A 188 4.15 13.85 7.81
CA ALA A 188 3.00 13.51 6.99
C ALA A 188 3.47 12.70 5.76
N LEU A 189 2.63 11.78 5.29
CA LEU A 189 2.79 11.08 4.01
C LEU A 189 1.50 11.32 3.21
N ALA A 190 1.60 11.62 1.92
CA ALA A 190 0.45 11.76 1.03
C ALA A 190 0.65 10.92 -0.24
N THR A 191 -0.19 9.91 -0.47
CA THR A 191 -0.08 8.85 -1.46
C THR A 191 -0.86 9.11 -2.77
N SER A 192 -1.63 10.20 -2.90
CA SER A 192 -2.51 10.44 -4.08
C SER A 192 -2.00 11.39 -5.16
N GLU A 193 -1.00 12.25 -4.89
CA GLU A 193 -0.48 13.18 -5.90
C GLU A 193 0.93 12.81 -6.37
N ASP A 194 1.87 12.48 -5.48
CA ASP A 194 3.24 12.09 -5.84
C ASP A 194 3.90 11.13 -4.79
N ASP A 195 3.10 10.46 -3.94
CA ASP A 195 3.58 9.60 -2.83
C ASP A 195 4.69 10.24 -1.96
N VAL A 196 4.46 11.46 -1.47
CA VAL A 196 5.47 12.31 -0.85
C VAL A 196 5.45 12.21 0.68
N ILE A 197 6.63 12.01 1.28
CA ILE A 197 6.84 12.15 2.73
C ILE A 197 7.29 13.58 3.03
N MET A 198 6.57 14.26 3.91
CA MET A 198 6.83 15.62 4.34
C MET A 198 7.10 15.65 5.84
N ALA A 199 8.28 16.09 6.24
CA ALA A 199 8.58 16.36 7.64
C ALA A 199 8.20 17.81 7.96
N TYR A 200 7.50 18.03 9.08
CA TYR A 200 7.24 19.38 9.57
C TYR A 200 7.63 19.46 11.04
N GLU A 201 8.48 20.43 11.37
CA GLU A 201 8.68 20.82 12.77
C GLU A 201 7.41 21.55 13.23
N ASP A 202 6.72 20.95 14.20
CA ASP A 202 5.63 21.60 14.91
C ASP A 202 6.22 22.68 15.82
N ASP A 203 6.57 23.84 15.25
CA ASP A 203 7.05 25.02 15.98
C ASP A 203 5.91 25.71 16.78
N SER A 204 4.75 25.04 16.89
CA SER A 204 3.53 25.54 17.50
C SER A 204 3.50 25.27 19.02
N ASP A 205 4.45 25.91 19.72
CA ASP A 205 4.19 26.41 21.09
C ASP A 205 3.11 27.52 21.08
N GLU A 206 2.68 27.97 19.90
CA GLU A 206 1.35 28.52 19.72
C GLU A 206 0.43 27.33 19.49
N GLU A 207 -0.37 26.95 20.50
CA GLU A 207 -1.74 26.54 20.22
C GLU A 207 -2.17 27.37 19.01
N ALA A 208 -2.45 26.72 17.88
CA ALA A 208 -3.33 27.32 16.92
C ALA A 208 -4.67 27.47 17.65
N LYS A 209 -4.77 28.49 18.51
CA LYS A 209 -5.98 29.24 18.71
C LYS A 209 -6.28 29.80 17.33
N VAL A 210 -6.89 28.94 16.51
CA VAL A 210 -8.06 29.33 15.75
C VAL A 210 -8.81 30.28 16.67
N ASP A 211 -8.97 31.53 16.24
CA ASP A 211 -9.51 32.61 17.05
C ASP A 211 -10.76 32.13 17.81
N GLU A 212 -10.58 31.72 19.07
CA GLU A 212 -11.63 31.23 19.97
C GLU A 212 -12.58 32.37 20.38
N ASN A 213 -12.62 33.49 19.64
CA ASN A 213 -13.51 34.61 19.94
C ASN A 213 -14.27 35.16 18.73
N ASP A 214 -14.15 34.58 17.52
CA ASP A 214 -15.02 34.99 16.40
C ASP A 214 -16.12 33.97 16.04
N PHE A 215 -16.15 32.78 16.67
CA PHE A 215 -17.28 31.83 16.60
C PHE A 215 -17.44 30.96 17.88
N VAL A 216 -17.29 31.51 19.07
CA VAL A 216 -17.65 30.78 20.31
C VAL A 216 -19.04 31.19 20.77
N GLU A 217 -20.06 30.56 20.19
CA GLU A 217 -21.13 30.02 21.02
C GLU A 217 -20.66 28.62 21.46
N GLU A 218 -20.78 28.31 22.74
CA GLU A 218 -20.38 27.02 23.31
C GLU A 218 -21.03 25.86 22.52
N THR A 219 -20.28 25.23 21.62
CA THR A 219 -20.68 23.99 20.95
C THR A 219 -19.60 22.95 21.13
N ASP A 220 -20.03 21.84 21.71
CA ASP A 220 -19.34 20.62 22.04
C ASP A 220 -18.45 20.20 20.86
N GLY A 221 -17.12 20.13 21.06
CA GLY A 221 -16.08 20.03 20.03
C GLY A 221 -16.05 18.76 19.17
N LEU A 222 -17.18 18.37 18.61
CA LEU A 222 -17.40 17.32 17.60
C LEU A 222 -18.40 17.76 16.51
N THR A 223 -18.86 19.02 16.52
CA THR A 223 -19.92 19.53 15.64
C THR A 223 -19.45 20.18 14.34
N ASP A 224 -18.14 20.31 14.11
CA ASP A 224 -17.62 20.97 12.91
C ASP A 224 -17.35 20.01 11.73
N ASN A 225 -17.40 18.70 11.95
CA ASN A 225 -17.37 17.75 10.85
C ASN A 225 -18.78 17.56 10.28
N ILE A 226 -19.15 18.41 9.32
CA ILE A 226 -20.39 18.33 8.52
C ILE A 226 -20.60 16.97 7.84
N TYR A 227 -19.56 16.14 7.79
CA TYR A 227 -19.60 14.78 7.25
C TYR A 227 -19.91 13.72 8.31
N TRP A 228 -19.87 13.98 9.62
CA TRP A 228 -20.07 12.92 10.60
C TRP A 228 -21.54 12.79 11.02
N ASN A 229 -22.18 11.68 10.63
CA ASN A 229 -23.63 11.48 10.77
C ASN A 229 -24.02 10.23 11.58
N GLY A 230 -25.07 10.37 12.40
CA GLY A 230 -25.64 9.30 13.23
C GLY A 230 -27.10 9.05 12.83
N TYR A 231 -27.34 7.94 12.12
CA TYR A 231 -28.68 7.58 11.66
C TYR A 231 -29.46 6.83 12.74
N TYR A 232 -30.71 7.21 12.93
CA TYR A 232 -31.60 6.61 13.93
C TYR A 232 -33.02 6.49 13.39
N TYR A 233 -33.83 5.65 14.02
CA TYR A 233 -35.24 5.47 13.68
C TYR A 233 -36.13 6.10 14.74
N TYR A 234 -37.01 7.00 14.33
CA TYR A 234 -37.95 7.68 15.22
C TYR A 234 -39.23 8.11 14.48
N ASP A 235 -40.37 7.81 15.09
CA ASP A 235 -41.71 8.16 14.60
C ASP A 235 -42.01 7.62 13.18
N GLY A 236 -41.64 6.37 12.93
CA GLY A 236 -41.92 5.70 11.65
C GLY A 236 -40.90 5.96 10.54
N GLU A 237 -39.93 6.85 10.78
CA GLU A 237 -38.99 7.32 9.77
C GLU A 237 -37.53 7.13 10.21
N VAL A 238 -36.65 6.82 9.26
CA VAL A 238 -35.21 6.96 9.46
C VAL A 238 -34.86 8.45 9.43
N ARG A 239 -34.05 8.88 10.39
CA ARG A 239 -33.61 10.25 10.62
C ARG A 239 -32.10 10.29 10.80
N ASN A 240 -31.55 11.48 10.69
CA ASN A 240 -30.14 11.76 10.96
C ASN A 240 -30.09 12.76 12.12
N ALA A 241 -29.23 12.50 13.11
CA ALA A 241 -29.05 13.34 14.28
C ALA A 241 -28.30 14.66 13.98
N HIS A 242 -27.71 14.80 12.78
CA HIS A 242 -27.08 16.01 12.29
C HIS A 242 -27.98 16.71 11.26
N ILE A 243 -28.53 17.87 11.63
CA ILE A 243 -29.36 18.71 10.76
C ILE A 243 -28.53 19.96 10.41
N SER A 244 -27.80 19.92 9.29
CA SER A 244 -27.62 21.15 8.52
C SER A 244 -28.75 21.21 7.51
N ASP A 245 -29.42 22.36 7.38
CA ASP A 245 -30.62 22.60 6.56
C ASP A 245 -30.48 22.28 5.04
N TYR A 246 -29.37 21.66 4.61
CA TYR A 246 -28.99 21.44 3.22
C TYR A 246 -28.92 19.97 2.76
N ALA A 247 -29.04 18.98 3.64
CA ALA A 247 -29.02 17.57 3.23
C ALA A 247 -30.43 16.95 3.23
N ASP A 248 -30.88 16.43 2.08
CA ASP A 248 -32.12 15.65 1.96
C ASP A 248 -32.07 14.51 3.00
N SER A 249 -32.97 14.56 3.98
CA SER A 249 -33.06 13.65 5.14
C SER A 249 -33.42 12.20 4.79
N ARG A 250 -33.30 11.83 3.50
CA ARG A 250 -33.59 10.52 2.94
C ARG A 250 -32.37 10.06 2.18
N THR A 251 -31.39 9.52 2.89
CA THR A 251 -30.32 8.81 2.21
C THR A 251 -30.87 7.50 1.65
N SER A 252 -30.76 7.36 0.34
CA SER A 252 -31.15 6.18 -0.46
C SER A 252 -30.22 4.98 -0.23
N SER A 253 -29.67 4.83 0.97
CA SER A 253 -28.55 3.94 1.26
C SER A 253 -28.93 2.85 2.25
N PHE A 254 -28.23 1.73 2.16
CA PHE A 254 -28.30 0.60 3.09
C PHE A 254 -27.41 0.89 4.30
N MET A 255 -27.98 0.92 5.51
CA MET A 255 -27.29 1.37 6.73
C MET A 255 -27.86 0.74 8.01
N PRO A 256 -27.07 0.69 9.09
CA PRO A 256 -27.56 0.36 10.42
C PRO A 256 -28.19 1.59 11.11
N VAL A 257 -29.21 1.36 11.93
CA VAL A 257 -29.91 2.39 12.71
C VAL A 257 -30.31 1.88 14.08
N GLN A 258 -30.20 2.72 15.11
CA GLN A 258 -30.78 2.46 16.43
C GLN A 258 -32.16 3.10 16.57
N GLN A 259 -32.98 2.56 17.46
CA GLN A 259 -34.28 3.15 17.79
C GLN A 259 -34.11 4.28 18.80
N SER A 260 -34.77 5.42 18.55
CA SER A 260 -34.95 6.47 19.56
C SER A 260 -36.42 6.61 19.93
N THR A 261 -36.68 7.03 21.17
CA THR A 261 -38.02 7.42 21.65
C THR A 261 -38.30 8.91 21.51
N GLU A 262 -37.30 9.69 21.10
CA GLU A 262 -37.40 11.13 20.90
C GLU A 262 -36.59 11.60 19.70
N MET A 263 -36.85 12.82 19.24
CA MET A 263 -36.08 13.44 18.18
C MET A 263 -34.71 13.83 18.72
N LEU A 264 -33.66 13.37 18.04
CA LEU A 264 -32.27 13.72 18.33
C LEU A 264 -31.84 14.91 17.47
N TRP A 265 -31.07 15.80 18.07
CA TRP A 265 -30.60 17.07 17.50
C TRP A 265 -29.07 17.17 17.41
N SER A 266 -28.35 16.21 18.00
CA SER A 266 -26.89 16.17 17.95
C SER A 266 -26.36 14.75 17.92
N LEU A 267 -25.13 14.61 17.42
CA LEU A 267 -24.42 13.34 17.43
C LEU A 267 -24.18 12.83 18.86
N SER A 268 -23.90 13.73 19.81
CA SER A 268 -23.71 13.37 21.22
C SER A 268 -24.98 12.88 21.91
N GLU A 269 -26.17 13.11 21.35
CA GLU A 269 -27.41 12.45 21.77
C GLU A 269 -27.53 11.06 21.13
N TRP A 270 -27.09 10.92 19.88
CA TRP A 270 -27.05 9.64 19.17
C TRP A 270 -26.09 8.64 19.84
N GLU A 271 -24.89 9.07 20.24
CA GLU A 271 -23.90 8.24 20.94
C GLU A 271 -24.40 7.71 22.30
N LYS A 272 -25.42 8.34 22.88
CA LYS A 272 -26.02 7.91 24.15
C LYS A 272 -27.10 6.85 23.96
N LEU A 273 -27.46 6.50 22.71
CA LEU A 273 -28.38 5.41 22.44
C LEU A 273 -27.73 4.08 22.85
N ASP A 274 -28.41 3.32 23.70
CA ASP A 274 -27.96 2.02 24.23
C ASP A 274 -28.77 0.84 23.68
N GLY A 275 -29.52 1.09 22.60
CA GLY A 275 -30.41 0.12 21.98
C GLY A 275 -29.71 -0.79 20.97
N LYS A 276 -30.36 -1.91 20.65
CA LYS A 276 -29.97 -2.77 19.53
C LYS A 276 -30.16 -2.06 18.19
N TYR A 277 -29.38 -2.45 17.20
CA TYR A 277 -29.47 -1.97 15.82
C TYR A 277 -30.48 -2.78 15.00
N ALA A 278 -31.14 -2.08 14.08
CA ALA A 278 -31.80 -2.63 12.91
C ALA A 278 -31.04 -2.19 11.65
N LEU A 279 -31.37 -2.77 10.51
CA LEU A 279 -30.91 -2.29 9.21
C LEU A 279 -32.05 -1.60 8.48
N ALA A 280 -31.71 -0.51 7.81
CA ALA A 280 -32.60 0.24 6.93
C ALA A 280 -32.02 0.28 5.52
N ASN A 281 -32.89 0.32 4.52
CA ASN A 281 -32.52 0.56 3.14
C ASN A 281 -33.53 1.52 2.51
N ASN A 282 -33.07 2.56 1.83
CA ASN A 282 -33.92 3.60 1.23
C ASN A 282 -34.91 4.24 2.23
N GLY A 283 -34.47 4.44 3.47
CA GLY A 283 -35.27 5.05 4.54
C GLY A 283 -36.33 4.14 5.18
N GLU A 284 -36.42 2.87 4.75
CA GLU A 284 -37.33 1.87 5.32
C GLU A 284 -36.55 0.84 6.14
N LEU A 285 -37.09 0.42 7.29
CA LEU A 285 -36.54 -0.70 8.05
C LEU A 285 -36.72 -2.00 7.25
N ILE A 286 -35.63 -2.76 7.11
CA ILE A 286 -35.62 -4.08 6.48
C ILE A 286 -35.40 -5.21 7.49
N THR A 287 -34.99 -4.90 8.72
CA THR A 287 -34.91 -5.84 9.84
C THR A 287 -35.50 -5.25 11.11
N ASP A 288 -35.70 -6.10 12.13
CA ASP A 288 -36.00 -5.67 13.50
C ASP A 288 -34.74 -5.17 14.22
N PHE A 289 -34.92 -4.46 15.35
CA PHE A 289 -33.84 -4.02 16.25
C PHE A 289 -33.32 -5.18 17.09
N ILE A 290 -32.50 -6.04 16.49
CA ILE A 290 -32.03 -7.30 17.10
C ILE A 290 -30.51 -7.43 17.22
N TYR A 291 -29.76 -6.61 16.49
CA TYR A 291 -28.30 -6.69 16.42
C TYR A 291 -27.67 -5.90 17.56
N ASP A 292 -26.64 -6.47 18.17
CA ASP A 292 -25.88 -5.82 19.24
C ASP A 292 -24.97 -4.74 18.67
N GLU A 293 -24.32 -5.02 17.53
CA GLU A 293 -23.40 -4.13 16.84
C GLU A 293 -23.50 -4.28 15.32
N CYS A 294 -23.08 -3.26 14.58
CA CYS A 294 -23.04 -3.25 13.12
C CYS A 294 -21.77 -2.56 12.60
N GLY A 295 -21.09 -3.18 11.63
CA GLY A 295 -19.95 -2.60 10.93
C GLY A 295 -20.33 -1.65 9.79
N SER A 296 -19.33 -1.24 9.01
CA SER A 296 -19.49 -0.42 7.79
C SER A 296 -20.19 -1.19 6.65
N CYS A 297 -20.87 -0.44 5.78
CA CYS A 297 -21.38 -0.95 4.51
C CYS A 297 -20.24 -0.98 3.48
N GLY A 298 -19.76 -2.19 3.18
CA GLY A 298 -18.73 -2.38 2.16
C GLY A 298 -19.23 -2.02 0.75
N ASN A 299 -18.32 -1.99 -0.23
CA ASN A 299 -18.65 -1.68 -1.64
C ASN A 299 -19.61 -2.70 -2.29
N ASP A 300 -19.89 -3.83 -1.63
CA ASP A 300 -20.70 -4.93 -2.14
C ASP A 300 -22.12 -4.98 -1.54
N GLU A 301 -22.59 -3.89 -0.90
CA GLU A 301 -23.89 -3.79 -0.23
C GLU A 301 -24.11 -4.86 0.86
N LEU A 302 -23.05 -5.14 1.63
CA LEU A 302 -23.09 -6.02 2.79
C LEU A 302 -22.70 -5.25 4.05
N ILE A 303 -23.47 -5.47 5.11
CA ILE A 303 -23.17 -4.95 6.45
C ILE A 303 -22.87 -6.13 7.36
N ALA A 304 -21.72 -6.07 8.03
CA ALA A 304 -21.41 -6.99 9.12
C ALA A 304 -22.32 -6.68 10.31
N VAL A 305 -22.97 -7.69 10.87
CA VAL A 305 -23.84 -7.54 12.05
C VAL A 305 -23.45 -8.52 13.13
N CYS A 306 -23.53 -8.08 14.38
CA CYS A 306 -23.29 -8.90 15.55
C CYS A 306 -24.61 -9.22 16.24
N LYS A 307 -24.78 -10.47 16.66
CA LYS A 307 -25.85 -10.89 17.56
C LYS A 307 -25.34 -11.94 18.52
N ASP A 308 -25.59 -11.75 19.81
CA ASP A 308 -25.17 -12.66 20.88
C ASP A 308 -23.64 -12.95 20.84
N GLY A 309 -22.86 -11.92 20.46
CA GLY A 309 -21.40 -11.98 20.37
C GLY A 309 -20.84 -12.69 19.12
N LYS A 310 -21.67 -12.97 18.11
CA LYS A 310 -21.26 -13.60 16.86
C LYS A 310 -21.60 -12.74 15.65
N TRP A 311 -20.65 -12.69 14.72
CA TRP A 311 -20.71 -11.86 13.52
C TRP A 311 -21.12 -12.66 12.29
N GLY A 312 -21.85 -12.00 11.40
CA GLY A 312 -22.25 -12.47 10.07
C GLY A 312 -22.52 -11.26 9.16
N TYR A 313 -23.00 -11.50 7.93
CA TYR A 313 -23.23 -10.43 6.95
C TYR A 313 -24.63 -10.49 6.37
N ILE A 314 -25.28 -9.33 6.33
CA ILE A 314 -26.63 -9.13 5.80
C ILE A 314 -26.53 -8.24 4.56
N ASN A 315 -27.32 -8.55 3.54
CA ASN A 315 -27.41 -7.72 2.33
C ASN A 315 -28.49 -6.64 2.41
N SER A 316 -28.52 -5.78 1.39
CA SER A 316 -29.50 -4.68 1.24
C SER A 316 -30.98 -5.11 1.17
N THR A 317 -31.28 -6.42 1.10
CA THR A 317 -32.64 -6.97 1.18
C THR A 317 -33.03 -7.45 2.58
N GLY A 318 -32.13 -7.32 3.57
CA GLY A 318 -32.32 -7.84 4.93
C GLY A 318 -32.07 -9.35 5.06
N LYS A 319 -31.49 -9.98 4.02
CA LYS A 319 -31.22 -11.41 4.01
C LYS A 319 -29.81 -11.70 4.53
N GLU A 320 -29.71 -12.66 5.44
CA GLU A 320 -28.44 -13.26 5.84
C GLU A 320 -27.75 -13.94 4.65
N VAL A 321 -26.55 -13.46 4.33
CA VAL A 321 -25.68 -14.01 3.28
C VAL A 321 -24.59 -14.86 3.93
N ILE A 322 -23.97 -14.35 4.99
CA ILE A 322 -22.99 -15.06 5.80
C ILE A 322 -23.58 -15.26 7.20
N PRO A 323 -23.66 -16.52 7.71
CA PRO A 323 -24.26 -16.80 9.01
C PRO A 323 -23.56 -16.11 10.18
N LEU A 324 -24.34 -15.74 11.22
CA LEU A 324 -23.82 -15.14 12.46
C LEU A 324 -23.17 -16.20 13.36
N GLN A 325 -21.96 -16.62 13.03
CA GLN A 325 -21.20 -17.64 13.77
C GLN A 325 -19.71 -17.33 13.93
N PHE A 326 -19.25 -16.22 13.36
CA PHE A 326 -17.85 -15.84 13.29
C PHE A 326 -17.45 -14.92 14.44
N ASP A 327 -16.17 -14.89 14.74
CA ASP A 327 -15.56 -13.95 15.69
C ASP A 327 -15.17 -12.65 14.97
N ALA A 328 -14.95 -11.59 15.75
CA ALA A 328 -14.49 -10.31 15.21
C ALA A 328 -13.14 -10.46 14.49
N THR A 329 -13.03 -9.91 13.28
CA THR A 329 -11.77 -9.90 12.50
C THR A 329 -10.90 -8.69 12.82
N TRP A 330 -11.50 -7.64 13.39
CA TRP A 330 -10.84 -6.46 13.92
C TRP A 330 -10.94 -6.49 15.44
N ASN A 331 -9.84 -6.61 16.18
CA ASN A 331 -9.89 -6.71 17.65
C ASN A 331 -8.62 -6.25 18.38
N ARG A 332 -7.75 -5.45 17.73
CA ARG A 332 -6.41 -5.14 18.26
C ARG A 332 -6.12 -3.67 18.50
N TYR A 333 -6.87 -2.76 17.86
CA TYR A 333 -6.69 -1.31 17.95
C TYR A 333 -8.08 -0.65 17.87
N SER A 334 -8.33 0.43 18.62
CA SER A 334 -9.63 1.12 18.68
C SER A 334 -9.75 2.28 17.70
N SER A 335 -10.98 2.72 17.42
CA SER A 335 -11.27 3.97 16.70
C SER A 335 -10.63 5.22 17.35
N ASP A 336 -10.43 5.23 18.66
CA ASP A 336 -9.72 6.29 19.39
C ASP A 336 -8.23 6.40 18.99
N GLU A 337 -7.63 5.34 18.45
CA GLU A 337 -6.28 5.40 17.88
C GLU A 337 -6.21 6.25 16.60
N ILE A 338 -7.38 6.55 16.02
CA ILE A 338 -7.60 7.05 14.66
C ILE A 338 -8.07 8.51 14.68
N ASN A 339 -8.31 9.08 15.87
CA ASN A 339 -8.58 10.51 15.97
C ASN A 339 -7.33 11.31 15.57
N VAL A 340 -7.41 11.93 14.39
CA VAL A 340 -6.37 12.74 13.74
C VAL A 340 -5.87 13.90 14.60
N GLU A 341 -6.65 14.32 15.61
CA GLU A 341 -6.29 15.39 16.54
C GLU A 341 -5.55 14.88 17.79
N ASN A 342 -5.51 13.56 18.02
CA ASN A 342 -4.98 12.99 19.26
C ASN A 342 -3.92 11.91 19.03
N LEU A 343 -2.74 12.34 18.59
CA LEU A 343 -1.53 11.48 18.52
C LEU A 343 -1.11 10.90 19.89
N ASP A 344 -1.74 11.32 20.99
CA ASP A 344 -1.41 10.92 22.36
C ASP A 344 -2.52 10.07 23.04
N ALA A 345 -3.55 9.62 22.31
CA ALA A 345 -4.60 8.74 22.86
C ALA A 345 -4.02 7.40 23.36
N GLU A 346 -4.58 6.86 24.45
CA GLU A 346 -4.21 5.54 25.00
C GLU A 346 -4.66 4.39 24.07
N ASP A 347 -3.87 3.31 24.03
CA ASP A 347 -4.19 2.10 23.25
C ASP A 347 -5.52 1.49 23.70
N GLY A 348 -6.37 1.13 22.73
CA GLY A 348 -7.69 0.55 22.97
C GLY A 348 -8.00 -0.60 22.03
N THR A 349 -9.06 -1.36 22.30
CA THR A 349 -9.51 -2.41 21.37
C THR A 349 -11.01 -2.35 21.18
N GLU A 350 -11.45 -2.25 19.95
CA GLU A 350 -12.84 -2.45 19.55
C GLU A 350 -12.96 -3.73 18.72
N GLU A 351 -14.05 -4.46 18.93
CA GLU A 351 -14.33 -5.70 18.21
C GLU A 351 -15.31 -5.46 17.08
N PHE A 352 -14.81 -5.48 15.85
CA PHE A 352 -15.61 -5.35 14.64
C PHE A 352 -15.25 -6.43 13.62
N CYS A 353 -16.05 -6.51 12.55
CA CYS A 353 -15.67 -7.25 11.36
C CYS A 353 -15.34 -6.28 10.22
N TYR A 354 -14.30 -6.59 9.46
CA TYR A 354 -13.96 -5.87 8.23
C TYR A 354 -15.17 -5.77 7.30
N ALA A 355 -15.33 -4.61 6.67
CA ALA A 355 -16.32 -4.44 5.61
C ALA A 355 -15.99 -5.36 4.41
N SER A 356 -16.99 -5.71 3.60
CA SER A 356 -16.69 -6.42 2.35
C SER A 356 -15.84 -5.55 1.43
N SER A 357 -14.91 -6.18 0.71
CA SER A 357 -13.98 -5.46 -0.15
C SER A 357 -13.68 -6.26 -1.41
N GLN A 358 -13.87 -5.62 -2.56
CA GLN A 358 -13.56 -6.18 -3.88
C GLN A 358 -14.24 -7.54 -4.14
N GLY A 359 -15.44 -7.76 -3.59
CA GLY A 359 -16.14 -9.03 -3.72
C GLY A 359 -15.74 -10.11 -2.72
N TYR A 360 -14.90 -9.79 -1.73
CA TYR A 360 -14.38 -10.74 -0.74
C TYR A 360 -14.61 -10.31 0.71
N ILE A 361 -14.63 -11.30 1.60
CA ILE A 361 -14.84 -11.14 3.03
C ILE A 361 -13.89 -12.08 3.79
N PRO A 362 -12.94 -11.54 4.58
CA PRO A 362 -12.19 -12.35 5.53
C PRO A 362 -13.09 -12.70 6.73
N LEU A 363 -13.06 -13.96 7.15
CA LEU A 363 -13.85 -14.48 8.26
C LEU A 363 -12.92 -15.20 9.25
N ARG A 364 -13.24 -15.09 10.54
CA ARG A 364 -12.43 -15.66 11.61
C ARG A 364 -13.26 -16.54 12.53
N GLN A 365 -12.67 -17.67 12.93
CA GLN A 365 -13.21 -18.55 13.96
C GLN A 365 -12.07 -19.04 14.86
N GLY A 366 -12.01 -18.55 16.10
CA GLY A 366 -10.87 -18.73 16.99
C GLY A 366 -9.60 -18.14 16.39
N ASP A 367 -8.59 -18.99 16.19
CA ASP A 367 -7.30 -18.62 15.60
C ASP A 367 -7.22 -18.96 14.09
N GLN A 368 -8.33 -19.40 13.48
CA GLN A 368 -8.36 -19.80 12.08
C GLN A 368 -9.05 -18.74 11.23
N TRP A 369 -8.50 -18.50 10.04
CA TRP A 369 -9.04 -17.55 9.07
C TRP A 369 -9.41 -18.21 7.75
N GLU A 370 -10.49 -17.75 7.16
CA GLU A 370 -10.92 -18.09 5.80
C GLU A 370 -11.23 -16.83 5.00
N LEU A 371 -11.18 -16.93 3.68
CA LEU A 371 -11.63 -15.90 2.76
C LEU A 371 -12.77 -16.47 1.92
N CYS A 372 -13.93 -15.80 1.92
CA CYS A 372 -15.03 -16.14 1.04
C CYS A 372 -15.37 -15.00 0.08
N ASP A 373 -16.07 -15.30 -1.00
CA ASP A 373 -16.70 -14.26 -1.82
C ASP A 373 -17.96 -13.70 -1.12
N THR A 374 -18.51 -12.63 -1.66
CA THR A 374 -19.74 -11.98 -1.16
C THR A 374 -21.01 -12.83 -1.30
N LYS A 375 -20.91 -14.05 -1.82
CA LYS A 375 -22.01 -15.04 -1.87
C LYS A 375 -21.79 -16.18 -0.86
N GLY A 376 -20.70 -16.14 -0.10
CA GLY A 376 -20.33 -17.16 0.88
C GLY A 376 -19.62 -18.38 0.28
N ASN A 377 -19.15 -18.32 -0.97
CA ASN A 377 -18.32 -19.39 -1.52
C ASN A 377 -16.89 -19.25 -0.97
N ILE A 378 -16.35 -20.32 -0.42
CA ILE A 378 -14.99 -20.36 0.13
C ILE A 378 -13.98 -20.23 -1.00
N ILE A 379 -13.10 -19.23 -0.90
CA ILE A 379 -11.98 -18.95 -1.81
C ILE A 379 -10.69 -19.50 -1.22
N ILE A 380 -10.46 -19.20 0.06
CA ILE A 380 -9.35 -19.75 0.85
C ILE A 380 -9.96 -20.38 2.12
N PRO A 381 -9.80 -21.69 2.34
CA PRO A 381 -10.39 -22.37 3.49
C PRO A 381 -9.61 -22.13 4.79
N PHE A 382 -10.28 -22.37 5.92
CA PHE A 382 -9.64 -22.37 7.24
C PHE A 382 -8.36 -23.21 7.31
N GLY A 383 -7.34 -22.64 7.95
CA GLY A 383 -6.06 -23.30 8.21
C GLY A 383 -5.02 -23.17 7.09
N GLU A 384 -5.35 -22.51 5.97
CA GLU A 384 -4.35 -22.17 4.95
C GLU A 384 -3.41 -21.04 5.41
N PHE A 385 -3.97 -20.07 6.15
CA PHE A 385 -3.28 -18.92 6.72
C PHE A 385 -3.69 -18.71 8.18
N ASP A 386 -2.76 -18.16 8.96
CA ASP A 386 -2.93 -17.77 10.36
C ASP A 386 -3.77 -16.50 10.49
N GLU A 387 -3.70 -15.61 9.50
CA GLU A 387 -4.44 -14.33 9.44
C GLU A 387 -4.59 -13.89 7.99
N ILE A 388 -5.73 -13.28 7.64
CA ILE A 388 -6.03 -12.78 6.29
C ILE A 388 -6.62 -11.37 6.40
N LEU A 389 -5.92 -10.38 5.85
CA LEU A 389 -6.44 -9.01 5.79
C LEU A 389 -7.40 -8.82 4.59
N PRO A 390 -8.20 -7.73 4.58
CA PRO A 390 -9.07 -7.37 3.47
C PRO A 390 -8.37 -7.30 2.10
N VAL A 391 -9.14 -7.52 1.02
CA VAL A 391 -8.63 -7.53 -0.36
C VAL A 391 -8.65 -6.13 -0.94
N ASN A 392 -7.50 -5.68 -1.44
CA ASN A 392 -7.31 -4.35 -1.99
C ASN A 392 -7.75 -4.21 -3.45
N MET A 393 -7.78 -2.98 -3.98
CA MET A 393 -8.25 -2.68 -5.34
C MET A 393 -7.51 -3.46 -6.44
N SER A 394 -6.25 -3.81 -6.21
CA SER A 394 -5.42 -4.65 -7.09
C SER A 394 -5.61 -6.16 -6.87
N LYS A 395 -6.66 -6.54 -6.13
CA LYS A 395 -6.98 -7.92 -5.68
C LYS A 395 -5.89 -8.56 -4.82
N LYS A 396 -5.07 -7.77 -4.14
CA LYS A 396 -4.02 -8.25 -3.24
C LYS A 396 -4.53 -8.24 -1.80
N CYS A 397 -4.04 -9.14 -0.97
CA CYS A 397 -4.20 -9.04 0.48
C CYS A 397 -2.98 -9.57 1.22
N TRP A 398 -2.76 -9.01 2.40
CA TRP A 398 -1.78 -9.51 3.35
C TRP A 398 -2.28 -10.77 4.01
N VAL A 399 -1.39 -11.75 4.13
CA VAL A 399 -1.64 -13.01 4.82
C VAL A 399 -0.50 -13.34 5.75
N LYS A 400 -0.82 -13.91 6.91
CA LYS A 400 0.17 -14.46 7.84
C LYS A 400 0.21 -15.97 7.69
N LYS A 401 1.41 -16.54 7.55
CA LYS A 401 1.64 -17.99 7.49
C LYS A 401 2.86 -18.36 8.29
N ASP A 402 2.71 -19.33 9.19
CA ASP A 402 3.77 -19.79 10.09
C ASP A 402 4.43 -18.64 10.87
N GLY A 403 3.61 -17.66 11.28
CA GLY A 403 4.04 -16.48 12.03
C GLY A 403 4.69 -15.36 11.22
N LYS A 404 4.87 -15.52 9.90
CA LYS A 404 5.44 -14.50 9.00
C LYS A 404 4.42 -13.95 8.02
N TRP A 405 4.59 -12.70 7.62
CA TRP A 405 3.72 -12.01 6.69
C TRP A 405 4.20 -12.14 5.25
N GLY A 406 3.23 -12.22 4.34
CA GLY A 406 3.42 -12.13 2.90
C GLY A 406 2.19 -11.53 2.24
N VAL A 407 2.22 -11.45 0.92
CA VAL A 407 1.14 -10.88 0.10
C VAL A 407 0.74 -11.87 -0.97
N ILE A 408 -0.56 -12.09 -1.11
CA ILE A 408 -1.14 -12.88 -2.19
C ILE A 408 -2.02 -12.01 -3.09
N LYS A 409 -2.11 -12.35 -4.36
CA LYS A 409 -3.08 -11.82 -5.33
C LYS A 409 -4.13 -12.89 -5.60
N ILE A 410 -5.41 -12.54 -5.44
CA ILE A 410 -6.53 -13.44 -5.68
C ILE A 410 -6.76 -13.61 -7.18
N THR A 411 -6.93 -14.86 -7.63
CA THR A 411 -7.13 -15.20 -9.04
C THR A 411 -8.60 -15.45 -9.34
N ASP A 412 -9.07 -14.98 -10.51
CA ASP A 412 -10.46 -15.16 -10.94
C ASP A 412 -10.81 -16.64 -11.25
N SER A 413 -9.78 -17.45 -11.54
CA SER A 413 -9.92 -18.86 -11.89
C SER A 413 -8.97 -19.75 -11.07
N VAL A 414 -9.21 -21.06 -11.06
CA VAL A 414 -8.33 -22.00 -10.35
C VAL A 414 -7.03 -22.07 -11.14
N VAL A 415 -5.91 -21.88 -10.45
CA VAL A 415 -4.57 -22.06 -11.01
C VAL A 415 -3.92 -23.31 -10.42
N THR A 416 -3.03 -23.94 -11.19
CA THR A 416 -2.36 -25.19 -10.80
C THR A 416 -1.13 -24.97 -9.91
N THR A 417 -0.66 -23.73 -9.82
CA THR A 417 0.45 -23.27 -8.99
C THR A 417 0.09 -21.92 -8.38
N ASN A 418 0.53 -21.66 -7.15
CA ASN A 418 0.40 -20.37 -6.48
C ASN A 418 1.68 -19.53 -6.61
N ILE A 419 2.61 -19.90 -7.48
CA ILE A 419 3.78 -19.08 -7.79
C ILE A 419 3.38 -18.08 -8.88
N ASN A 420 3.74 -16.81 -8.69
CA ASN A 420 3.62 -15.81 -9.74
C ASN A 420 4.87 -15.88 -10.66
N GLU A 421 4.68 -16.40 -11.87
CA GLU A 421 5.70 -16.42 -12.92
C GLU A 421 5.33 -15.52 -14.11
N GLU A 422 4.28 -14.69 -13.99
CA GLU A 422 3.76 -13.86 -15.09
C GLU A 422 4.82 -12.84 -15.55
N TRP A 423 5.62 -12.33 -14.62
CA TRP A 423 6.74 -11.43 -14.88
C TRP A 423 7.71 -11.98 -15.93
N LYS A 424 7.91 -13.31 -15.99
CA LYS A 424 8.82 -13.93 -16.97
C LYS A 424 8.36 -13.66 -18.39
N GLN A 425 7.07 -13.87 -18.66
CA GLN A 425 6.53 -13.64 -20.00
C GLN A 425 6.48 -12.14 -20.31
N MET A 426 6.12 -11.30 -19.32
CA MET A 426 6.12 -9.85 -19.49
C MET A 426 7.51 -9.31 -19.85
N TYR A 427 8.57 -9.80 -19.21
CA TYR A 427 9.94 -9.41 -19.54
C TYR A 427 10.38 -9.92 -20.91
N ILE A 428 9.98 -11.13 -21.30
CA ILE A 428 10.27 -11.65 -22.64
C ILE A 428 9.59 -10.77 -23.71
N ASP A 429 8.32 -10.41 -23.49
CA ASP A 429 7.58 -9.54 -24.40
C ASP A 429 8.21 -8.15 -24.48
N TRP A 430 8.59 -7.59 -23.33
CA TRP A 430 9.31 -6.31 -23.22
C TRP A 430 10.68 -6.34 -23.93
N VAL A 431 11.47 -7.40 -23.76
CA VAL A 431 12.75 -7.58 -24.48
C VAL A 431 12.54 -7.59 -26.00
N ASN A 432 11.50 -8.28 -26.48
CA ASN A 432 11.17 -8.33 -27.90
C ASN A 432 10.74 -6.96 -28.44
N GLU A 433 10.01 -6.18 -27.63
CA GLU A 433 9.66 -4.79 -27.95
C GLU A 433 10.91 -3.93 -28.10
N LYS A 434 11.82 -3.96 -27.12
CA LYS A 434 13.07 -3.16 -27.16
C LYS A 434 13.98 -3.53 -28.34
N ILE A 435 14.05 -4.81 -28.71
CA ILE A 435 14.78 -5.24 -29.91
C ILE A 435 14.10 -4.81 -31.20
N ALA A 436 12.78 -4.70 -31.23
CA ALA A 436 12.07 -4.17 -32.40
C ALA A 436 12.34 -2.67 -32.59
N GLU A 437 12.57 -1.93 -31.51
CA GLU A 437 12.98 -0.51 -31.52
C GLU A 437 14.44 -0.34 -31.94
N ASP A 438 15.36 -1.08 -31.32
CA ASP A 438 16.78 -1.09 -31.65
C ASP A 438 17.37 -2.52 -31.54
N PRO A 439 17.66 -3.18 -32.67
CA PRO A 439 18.21 -4.54 -32.69
C PRO A 439 19.59 -4.69 -32.05
N GLN A 440 20.28 -3.59 -31.73
CA GLN A 440 21.62 -3.60 -31.14
C GLN A 440 21.61 -3.50 -29.61
N MET A 441 20.44 -3.41 -28.98
CA MET A 441 20.34 -3.39 -27.52
C MET A 441 20.84 -4.68 -26.89
N THR A 442 21.44 -4.53 -25.71
CA THR A 442 21.86 -5.63 -24.84
C THR A 442 21.12 -5.54 -23.51
N PHE A 443 21.07 -6.63 -22.74
CA PHE A 443 20.22 -6.70 -21.56
C PHE A 443 20.94 -7.23 -20.31
N GLU A 444 20.53 -6.77 -19.14
CA GLU A 444 21.07 -7.20 -17.85
C GLU A 444 19.93 -7.34 -16.83
N LEU A 445 19.99 -8.38 -15.99
CA LEU A 445 19.12 -8.49 -14.80
C LEU A 445 19.79 -7.80 -13.60
N LEU A 446 19.01 -7.03 -12.86
CA LEU A 446 19.40 -6.28 -11.69
C LEU A 446 18.64 -6.81 -10.46
N TYR A 447 19.12 -6.47 -9.26
CA TYR A 447 18.47 -6.86 -8.00
C TYR A 447 18.46 -5.63 -7.11
N VAL A 448 17.59 -4.68 -7.42
CA VAL A 448 17.54 -3.35 -6.81
C VAL A 448 16.77 -3.41 -5.51
N ASN A 449 15.58 -4.00 -5.48
CA ASN A 449 14.77 -4.11 -4.27
C ASN A 449 14.91 -5.48 -3.57
N GLU A 450 14.20 -5.68 -2.45
CA GLU A 450 14.28 -6.92 -1.66
C GLU A 450 13.43 -8.08 -2.19
N ASP A 451 12.63 -7.85 -3.22
CA ASP A 451 11.74 -8.88 -3.75
C ASP A 451 12.53 -9.96 -4.55
N LYS A 452 11.82 -11.00 -4.98
CA LYS A 452 12.42 -12.16 -5.66
C LYS A 452 12.46 -12.01 -7.19
N ILE A 453 11.84 -10.99 -7.73
CA ILE A 453 11.77 -10.67 -9.15
C ILE A 453 12.91 -9.69 -9.43
N PRO A 454 13.89 -10.06 -10.25
CA PRO A 454 14.95 -9.13 -10.63
C PRO A 454 14.37 -8.00 -11.49
N GLU A 455 14.92 -6.80 -11.44
CA GLU A 455 14.66 -5.78 -12.47
C GLU A 455 15.45 -6.09 -13.75
N ILE A 456 15.12 -5.43 -14.84
CA ILE A 456 15.77 -5.63 -16.15
C ILE A 456 16.22 -4.30 -16.75
N ALA A 457 17.41 -4.29 -17.35
CA ALA A 457 17.92 -3.16 -18.11
C ALA A 457 18.01 -3.50 -19.60
N ALA A 458 17.58 -2.58 -20.46
CA ALA A 458 17.87 -2.56 -21.88
C ALA A 458 18.90 -1.45 -22.16
N ILE A 459 20.14 -1.86 -22.43
CA ILE A 459 21.31 -1.01 -22.59
C ILE A 459 21.54 -0.76 -24.07
N GLY A 460 21.39 0.49 -24.50
CA GLY A 460 21.65 0.92 -25.87
C GLY A 460 23.14 0.91 -26.23
N GLU A 461 23.46 0.75 -27.52
CA GLU A 461 24.84 0.67 -28.04
C GLU A 461 25.72 1.90 -27.74
N ASN A 462 25.10 3.04 -27.42
CA ASN A 462 25.80 4.27 -27.12
C ASN A 462 24.96 5.16 -26.18
N MET A 463 25.61 6.18 -25.61
CA MET A 463 24.99 7.10 -24.66
C MET A 463 23.82 7.93 -25.23
N ALA A 464 23.69 8.06 -26.55
CA ALA A 464 22.59 8.79 -27.16
C ALA A 464 21.30 7.95 -27.23
N VAL A 465 21.44 6.62 -27.34
CA VAL A 465 20.31 5.69 -27.20
C VAL A 465 19.86 5.63 -25.74
N GLY A 466 20.84 5.56 -24.82
CA GLY A 466 20.60 5.50 -23.38
C GLY A 466 20.25 4.10 -22.89
N THR A 467 19.85 4.01 -21.63
CA THR A 467 19.40 2.76 -21.02
C THR A 467 17.98 2.92 -20.49
N THR A 468 17.15 1.89 -20.68
CA THR A 468 15.82 1.80 -20.10
C THR A 468 15.82 0.72 -19.03
N LEU A 469 15.36 1.04 -17.83
CA LEU A 469 15.19 0.11 -16.72
C LEU A 469 13.73 -0.27 -16.62
N GLY A 470 13.44 -1.56 -16.45
CA GLY A 470 12.11 -2.11 -16.26
C GLY A 470 12.01 -2.86 -14.93
N THR A 471 10.90 -2.68 -14.23
CA THR A 471 10.48 -3.44 -13.06
C THR A 471 9.09 -4.02 -13.32
N PHE A 472 8.73 -5.11 -12.66
CA PHE A 472 7.43 -5.75 -12.86
C PHE A 472 6.38 -5.22 -11.87
N SER A 473 5.26 -4.74 -12.39
CA SER A 473 4.10 -4.30 -11.62
C SER A 473 2.85 -5.00 -12.12
N ASP A 474 2.31 -5.93 -11.32
CA ASP A 474 1.07 -6.67 -11.56
C ASP A 474 0.92 -7.40 -12.91
N ASP A 475 0.71 -6.67 -13.99
CA ASP A 475 0.50 -7.16 -15.36
C ASP A 475 1.27 -6.35 -16.42
N GLU A 476 2.16 -5.45 -16.01
CA GLU A 476 2.99 -4.65 -16.90
C GLU A 476 4.44 -4.55 -16.43
N VAL A 477 5.29 -4.02 -17.33
CA VAL A 477 6.67 -3.63 -17.00
C VAL A 477 6.68 -2.11 -16.85
N SER A 478 6.75 -1.63 -15.61
CA SER A 478 6.98 -0.22 -15.33
C SER A 478 8.41 0.12 -15.70
N GLU A 479 8.60 1.13 -16.56
CA GLU A 479 9.93 1.49 -17.06
C GLU A 479 10.29 2.96 -16.87
N ILE A 480 11.58 3.20 -16.68
CA ILE A 480 12.19 4.53 -16.71
C ILE A 480 13.36 4.54 -17.67
N LYS A 481 13.53 5.66 -18.39
CA LYS A 481 14.72 5.91 -19.18
C LYS A 481 15.72 6.68 -18.32
N ILE A 482 16.92 6.13 -18.15
CA ILE A 482 17.99 6.77 -17.41
C ILE A 482 18.95 7.51 -18.36
N ASP A 483 19.48 8.63 -17.87
CA ASP A 483 20.36 9.51 -18.62
C ASP A 483 21.78 8.96 -18.66
N ARG A 484 22.26 8.66 -19.87
CA ARG A 484 23.55 7.99 -20.11
C ARG A 484 23.52 6.58 -19.49
N ASN A 485 24.30 5.65 -20.02
CA ASN A 485 24.27 4.24 -19.59
C ASN A 485 24.93 4.02 -18.20
N ALA A 486 24.79 4.96 -17.28
CA ALA A 486 25.47 5.01 -16.01
C ALA A 486 24.44 5.08 -14.87
N ALA A 487 24.38 4.01 -14.09
CA ALA A 487 23.66 3.98 -12.83
C ALA A 487 24.44 3.14 -11.82
N VAL A 488 24.27 3.44 -10.55
CA VAL A 488 24.73 2.62 -9.44
C VAL A 488 23.56 2.27 -8.54
N TYR A 489 23.53 1.07 -7.98
CA TYR A 489 22.45 0.63 -7.11
C TYR A 489 22.98 -0.19 -5.94
N ILE A 490 22.28 -0.18 -4.82
CA ILE A 490 22.57 -1.11 -3.71
C ILE A 490 21.82 -2.39 -4.00
N GLN A 491 22.53 -3.52 -4.06
CA GLN A 491 21.88 -4.81 -4.25
C GLN A 491 20.89 -5.05 -3.10
N ARG A 492 19.61 -5.19 -3.43
CA ARG A 492 18.50 -5.34 -2.49
C ARG A 492 18.36 -4.19 -1.49
N GLY A 493 18.83 -2.99 -1.83
CA GLY A 493 18.70 -1.81 -0.99
C GLY A 493 17.52 -0.90 -1.34
N ASN A 494 16.76 -1.25 -2.37
CA ASN A 494 15.68 -0.46 -2.95
C ASN A 494 16.08 0.98 -3.31
N ILE A 495 17.31 1.15 -3.81
CA ILE A 495 17.84 2.47 -4.20
C ILE A 495 18.72 2.32 -5.44
N LEU A 496 18.48 3.20 -6.41
CA LEU A 496 19.25 3.33 -7.63
C LEU A 496 19.55 4.81 -7.88
N ASP A 497 20.78 5.10 -8.26
CA ASP A 497 21.26 6.43 -8.55
C ASP A 497 21.78 6.47 -9.99
N ASN A 498 21.02 7.14 -10.85
CA ASN A 498 21.43 7.49 -12.19
C ASN A 498 22.33 8.74 -12.12
N ASN A 499 23.63 8.49 -12.03
CA ASN A 499 24.64 9.52 -12.09
C ASN A 499 25.09 9.77 -13.54
N GLY A 500 25.17 11.03 -13.93
CA GLY A 500 25.45 11.39 -15.31
C GLY A 500 25.96 12.81 -15.45
N GLY A 501 26.45 13.16 -16.64
CA GLY A 501 26.83 14.54 -16.94
C GLY A 501 27.71 14.70 -18.17
N SER A 502 27.72 15.91 -18.72
CA SER A 502 28.46 16.34 -19.90
C SER A 502 28.82 17.81 -19.81
N MET A 503 29.96 18.19 -20.39
CA MET A 503 30.25 19.61 -20.64
C MET A 503 30.10 20.48 -19.38
N ASP A 504 30.59 19.97 -18.25
CA ASP A 504 30.50 20.63 -16.94
C ASP A 504 29.08 20.80 -16.37
N GLU A 505 28.12 19.99 -16.82
CA GLU A 505 26.78 19.83 -16.25
C GLU A 505 26.57 18.37 -15.84
N TYR A 506 26.24 18.13 -14.58
CA TYR A 506 26.13 16.80 -13.98
C TYR A 506 24.86 16.67 -13.15
N HIS A 507 24.40 15.44 -12.96
CA HIS A 507 23.25 15.12 -12.14
C HIS A 507 23.40 13.78 -11.43
N ASP A 508 22.68 13.63 -10.34
CA ASP A 508 22.39 12.39 -9.64
C ASP A 508 20.85 12.31 -9.49
N LYS A 509 20.22 11.42 -10.25
CA LYS A 509 18.77 11.17 -10.21
C LYS A 509 18.53 9.86 -9.46
N ILE A 510 17.99 9.97 -8.26
CA ILE A 510 17.86 8.86 -7.32
C ILE A 510 16.42 8.32 -7.36
N TYR A 511 16.30 7.01 -7.52
CA TYR A 511 15.05 6.28 -7.64
C TYR A 511 14.96 5.15 -6.61
N ALA A 512 13.74 4.78 -6.26
CA ALA A 512 13.39 3.56 -5.53
C ALA A 512 12.21 2.88 -6.22
N ILE A 513 11.90 1.64 -5.83
CA ILE A 513 10.75 0.90 -6.35
C ILE A 513 9.70 0.82 -5.25
N TYR A 514 8.52 1.34 -5.54
CA TYR A 514 7.34 1.30 -4.68
C TYR A 514 6.11 0.96 -5.49
N ASN A 515 5.20 0.15 -4.94
CA ASN A 515 4.03 -0.36 -5.64
C ASN A 515 4.36 -1.04 -6.99
N GLY A 516 5.54 -1.67 -7.06
CA GLY A 516 6.05 -2.33 -8.27
C GLY A 516 6.53 -1.38 -9.36
N GLY A 517 6.50 -0.06 -9.14
CA GLY A 517 6.91 0.96 -10.11
C GLY A 517 8.16 1.73 -9.68
N TRP A 518 8.89 2.27 -10.65
CA TRP A 518 9.99 3.18 -10.39
C TRP A 518 9.49 4.54 -9.93
N MET A 519 10.01 5.01 -8.80
CA MET A 519 9.63 6.26 -8.20
C MET A 519 10.88 7.13 -8.00
N PRO A 520 10.92 8.35 -8.57
CA PRO A 520 11.99 9.28 -8.26
C PRO A 520 11.89 9.67 -6.78
N LEU A 521 13.04 9.88 -6.14
CA LEU A 521 13.10 10.37 -4.77
C LEU A 521 13.67 11.78 -4.74
N VAL A 522 14.77 11.96 -5.46
CA VAL A 522 15.57 13.17 -5.43
C VAL A 522 16.27 13.37 -6.77
N GLU A 523 16.42 14.62 -7.17
CA GLU A 523 17.24 15.07 -8.28
C GLU A 523 18.25 16.10 -7.77
N GLY A 524 19.54 15.76 -7.85
CA GLY A 524 20.62 16.70 -7.57
C GLY A 524 21.32 17.10 -8.86
N ASN A 525 21.46 18.38 -9.15
CA ASN A 525 22.19 18.89 -10.31
C ASN A 525 23.42 19.67 -9.86
N TYR A 526 24.53 19.57 -10.59
CA TYR A 526 25.67 20.45 -10.36
C TYR A 526 26.46 20.74 -11.63
N GLY A 527 27.00 21.95 -11.74
CA GLY A 527 27.74 22.33 -12.92
C GLY A 527 28.14 23.79 -12.97
N ILE A 528 28.69 24.23 -14.11
CA ILE A 528 29.01 25.64 -14.33
C ILE A 528 27.71 26.44 -14.39
N ASP A 529 27.61 27.48 -13.57
CA ASP A 529 26.49 28.41 -13.63
C ASP A 529 26.52 29.18 -14.98
N PRO A 530 25.49 29.02 -15.83
CA PRO A 530 25.46 29.66 -17.14
C PRO A 530 25.33 31.19 -17.05
N GLU A 531 24.89 31.74 -15.91
CA GLU A 531 24.67 33.18 -15.72
C GLU A 531 25.94 33.95 -15.33
N VAL A 532 26.94 33.28 -14.73
CA VAL A 532 28.03 33.98 -14.01
C VAL A 532 29.41 33.88 -14.69
N MET A 533 29.50 33.23 -15.87
CA MET A 533 30.75 32.87 -16.57
C MET A 533 31.64 31.96 -15.71
N THR A 534 32.45 31.09 -16.34
CA THR A 534 33.27 30.10 -15.61
C THR A 534 34.19 30.76 -14.59
N GLN A 535 33.93 30.50 -13.31
CA GLN A 535 34.79 30.89 -12.20
C GLN A 535 35.69 29.72 -11.83
N TYR A 536 36.91 30.03 -11.40
CA TYR A 536 37.89 29.04 -10.96
C TYR A 536 38.31 29.35 -9.53
N ASP A 537 38.50 28.32 -8.73
CA ASP A 537 39.01 28.45 -7.37
C ASP A 537 40.52 28.81 -7.37
N GLU A 538 41.12 28.92 -6.18
CA GLU A 538 42.55 29.24 -6.03
C GLU A 538 43.48 28.17 -6.64
N ASN A 539 42.99 26.96 -6.88
CA ASN A 539 43.72 25.84 -7.47
C ASN A 539 43.55 25.76 -9.00
N GLY A 540 42.62 26.54 -9.56
CA GLY A 540 42.29 26.53 -10.99
C GLY A 540 41.22 25.50 -11.35
N ASP A 541 40.46 24.99 -10.37
CA ASP A 541 39.33 24.09 -10.58
C ASP A 541 38.04 24.90 -10.79
N PRO A 542 37.16 24.51 -11.72
CA PRO A 542 35.90 25.22 -11.96
C PRO A 542 35.01 25.17 -10.71
N ILE A 543 34.43 26.33 -10.37
CA ILE A 543 33.46 26.44 -9.28
C ILE A 543 32.10 26.05 -9.83
N TYR A 544 31.55 24.95 -9.32
CA TYR A 544 30.22 24.48 -9.68
C TYR A 544 29.16 25.02 -8.73
N LYS A 545 27.98 25.31 -9.29
CA LYS A 545 26.74 25.49 -8.56
C LYS A 545 26.16 24.11 -8.27
N TYR A 546 25.62 23.90 -7.08
CA TYR A 546 24.99 22.65 -6.67
C TYR A 546 23.54 22.94 -6.28
N GLU A 547 22.63 22.19 -6.87
CA GLU A 547 21.19 22.29 -6.69
C GLU A 547 20.66 20.93 -6.23
N TRP A 548 19.77 20.95 -5.24
CA TRP A 548 19.16 19.75 -4.69
C TRP A 548 17.66 19.91 -4.68
N LYS A 549 16.96 18.97 -5.30
CA LYS A 549 15.52 18.98 -5.45
C LYS A 549 14.94 17.65 -4.96
N VAL A 550 14.10 17.75 -3.94
CA VAL A 550 13.23 16.63 -3.52
C VAL A 550 11.94 16.72 -4.34
N GLU A 551 11.39 15.60 -4.77
CA GLU A 551 10.18 15.54 -5.61
C GLU A 551 9.05 16.42 -5.04
N GLY A 552 8.51 17.35 -5.86
CA GLY A 552 7.45 18.29 -5.45
C GLY A 552 7.89 19.56 -4.71
N TYR A 553 9.19 19.75 -4.42
CA TYR A 553 9.68 20.87 -3.60
C TYR A 553 10.49 21.94 -4.33
N VAL A 554 10.82 23.00 -3.57
CA VAL A 554 11.70 24.09 -3.95
C VAL A 554 13.10 23.54 -4.23
N GLU A 555 13.64 23.88 -5.39
CA GLU A 555 15.04 23.69 -5.72
C GLU A 555 15.90 24.54 -4.79
N GLU A 556 16.74 23.89 -3.99
CA GLU A 556 17.64 24.55 -3.05
C GLU A 556 19.06 24.54 -3.58
N GLU A 557 19.68 25.72 -3.65
CA GLU A 557 21.12 25.83 -3.86
C GLU A 557 21.84 25.43 -2.56
N VAL A 558 22.70 24.44 -2.66
CA VAL A 558 23.44 23.86 -1.52
C VAL A 558 24.94 23.99 -1.74
N SER A 559 25.72 23.84 -0.66
CA SER A 559 27.17 23.69 -0.81
C SER A 559 27.54 22.33 -1.39
N LYS A 560 28.74 22.20 -1.98
CA LYS A 560 29.28 20.90 -2.42
C LYS A 560 29.28 19.87 -1.29
N GLU A 561 29.76 20.25 -0.11
CA GLU A 561 29.84 19.35 1.05
C GLU A 561 28.44 18.89 1.49
N GLU A 562 27.45 19.78 1.47
CA GLU A 562 26.07 19.43 1.79
C GLU A 562 25.43 18.53 0.73
N TYR A 563 25.69 18.77 -0.55
CA TYR A 563 25.25 17.90 -1.65
C TYR A 563 25.80 16.48 -1.49
N GLU A 564 27.12 16.35 -1.28
CA GLU A 564 27.77 15.06 -1.06
C GLU A 564 27.24 14.36 0.20
N GLN A 565 26.96 15.10 1.26
CA GLN A 565 26.35 14.55 2.47
C GLN A 565 24.94 14.01 2.19
N LYS A 566 24.05 14.81 1.60
CA LYS A 566 22.67 14.43 1.30
C LYS A 566 22.61 13.18 0.40
N ARG A 567 23.47 13.10 -0.61
CA ARG A 567 23.57 11.90 -1.46
C ARG A 567 24.07 10.67 -0.72
N ASN A 568 25.13 10.80 0.08
CA ASN A 568 25.69 9.67 0.84
C ASN A 568 24.77 9.17 1.96
N GLU A 569 23.81 9.99 2.43
CA GLU A 569 22.76 9.56 3.36
C GLU A 569 21.73 8.64 2.69
N LEU A 570 21.55 8.74 1.37
CA LEU A 570 20.62 7.92 0.59
C LEU A 570 21.29 6.65 0.04
N ILE A 571 22.53 6.76 -0.44
CA ILE A 571 23.24 5.64 -1.08
C ILE A 571 24.69 5.53 -0.62
N ASP A 572 25.06 4.38 -0.05
CA ASP A 572 26.47 4.07 0.27
C ASP A 572 27.20 3.58 -0.99
N LEU A 573 27.84 4.52 -1.68
CA LEU A 573 28.58 4.27 -2.93
C LEU A 573 29.71 3.23 -2.78
N ASN A 574 30.18 2.94 -1.57
CA ASN A 574 31.19 1.89 -1.35
C ASN A 574 30.61 0.48 -1.45
N GLN A 575 29.29 0.33 -1.28
CA GLN A 575 28.56 -0.93 -1.39
C GLN A 575 27.76 -1.03 -2.69
N ALA A 576 27.71 0.06 -3.46
CA ALA A 576 26.95 0.13 -4.70
C ALA A 576 27.59 -0.70 -5.82
N LYS A 577 26.72 -1.29 -6.64
CA LYS A 577 27.06 -1.95 -7.89
C LYS A 577 26.79 -1.01 -9.05
N SER A 578 27.71 -0.95 -10.00
CA SER A 578 27.49 -0.25 -11.26
C SER A 578 26.68 -1.12 -12.21
N LEU A 579 25.76 -0.48 -12.93
CA LEU A 579 25.17 -1.02 -14.15
C LEU A 579 26.28 -1.28 -15.18
N SER A 580 26.16 -2.38 -15.94
CA SER A 580 27.16 -2.73 -16.94
C SER A 580 27.11 -1.79 -18.15
N GLU A 581 28.27 -1.50 -18.75
CA GLU A 581 28.34 -0.72 -20.01
C GLU A 581 27.68 -1.46 -21.19
N SER A 582 27.58 -2.79 -21.10
CA SER A 582 26.90 -3.67 -22.04
C SER A 582 26.42 -4.93 -21.34
N GLY A 583 25.24 -5.43 -21.72
CA GLY A 583 24.66 -6.67 -21.21
C GLY A 583 24.88 -7.89 -22.12
N VAL A 584 23.99 -8.87 -22.00
CA VAL A 584 23.90 -10.05 -22.86
C VAL A 584 22.94 -9.83 -24.03
N SER A 585 22.93 -10.73 -25.01
CA SER A 585 21.98 -10.66 -26.13
C SER A 585 20.53 -10.96 -25.70
N ALA A 586 19.57 -10.63 -26.57
CA ALA A 586 18.15 -10.94 -26.36
C ALA A 586 17.89 -12.45 -26.19
N GLU A 587 18.56 -13.31 -26.97
CA GLU A 587 18.43 -14.77 -26.82
C GLU A 587 18.95 -15.24 -25.46
N GLU A 588 20.07 -14.69 -24.98
CA GLU A 588 20.67 -15.06 -23.71
C GLU A 588 19.84 -14.55 -22.52
N ILE A 589 19.33 -13.32 -22.55
CA ILE A 589 18.50 -12.80 -21.45
C ILE A 589 17.16 -13.55 -21.36
N ILE A 590 16.54 -13.89 -22.49
CA ILE A 590 15.30 -14.69 -22.51
C ILE A 590 15.56 -16.06 -21.89
N GLN A 591 16.70 -16.69 -22.18
CA GLN A 591 17.08 -17.96 -21.53
C GLN A 591 17.31 -17.79 -20.02
N GLN A 592 17.90 -16.67 -19.57
CA GLN A 592 18.07 -16.41 -18.14
C GLN A 592 16.72 -16.26 -17.43
N ILE A 593 15.79 -15.50 -18.02
CA ILE A 593 14.43 -15.29 -17.50
C ILE A 593 13.67 -16.62 -17.42
N GLN A 594 13.68 -17.42 -18.49
CA GLN A 594 12.99 -18.71 -18.53
C GLN A 594 13.53 -19.70 -17.49
N ASN A 595 14.85 -19.69 -17.25
CA ASN A 595 15.51 -20.57 -16.30
C ASN A 595 15.59 -20.00 -14.87
N PHE A 596 15.04 -18.81 -14.63
CA PHE A 596 15.06 -18.16 -13.32
C PHE A 596 14.24 -18.98 -12.32
N LYS A 597 14.79 -19.16 -11.11
CA LYS A 597 14.26 -20.06 -10.08
C LYS A 597 13.74 -19.31 -8.86
#